data_AF-A0A1A0TMF6-F1
#
_entry.id   AF-A0A1A0TMF6-F1
#
_cell.length_a   1.000
_cell.length_b   1.000
_cell.length_c   1.000
_cell.angle_alpha   90.00
_cell.angle_beta   90.00
_cell.angle_gamma   90.00
#
_symmetry.space_group_name_H-M   'P 1'
#
loop_
_entity.id
_entity.type
_entity.pdbx_description
1 polymer ?
#
loop_
_entity_poly.entity_id
_entity_poly.type
_entity_poly.pdbx_seq_one_letter_code
_entity_poly.pdbx_strand_id
1 'polypeptide(L)'
;MILYVFRCEAGCGTTQQMHPMLDRPDTVECPECGASARRMIAAPKLGRAGGAAMALQDATRATADRPAVVTAPPPATGRRPVSTNPLHRKLPRP
;
A
#
# COMPACT_ATOMS: atom_id res chain seq x y z
N MET A 1 -8.03 -17.74 15.55
CA MET A 1 -8.24 -16.57 16.42
C MET A 1 -7.92 -15.31 15.65
N ILE A 2 -8.75 -14.28 15.75
CA ILE A 2 -8.61 -13.01 15.02
C ILE A 2 -8.58 -11.87 16.04
N LEU A 3 -7.73 -10.88 15.82
CA LEU A 3 -7.64 -9.69 16.67
C LEU A 3 -8.72 -8.67 16.27
N TYR A 4 -9.57 -8.33 17.23
CA TYR A 4 -10.59 -7.28 17.08
C TYR A 4 -10.26 -6.11 18.01
N VAL A 5 -10.68 -4.91 17.59
CA VAL A 5 -10.53 -3.68 18.37
C VAL A 5 -11.92 -3.21 18.79
N PHE A 6 -12.03 -2.83 20.06
CA PHE A 6 -13.25 -2.31 20.67
C PHE A 6 -12.98 -0.95 21.26
N ARG A 7 -13.91 -0.01 21.13
CA ARG A 7 -13.82 1.34 21.68
C ARG A 7 -14.77 1.46 22.87
N CYS A 8 -14.23 1.85 24.01
CA CYS A 8 -15.01 2.12 25.21
C CYS A 8 -15.96 3.30 24.98
N GLU A 9 -17.23 3.14 25.34
CA GLU A 9 -18.21 4.23 25.27
C GLU A 9 -17.98 5.30 26.35
N ALA A 10 -17.39 4.94 27.49
CA ALA A 10 -17.06 5.87 28.57
C ALA A 10 -15.78 6.70 28.31
N GLY A 11 -15.05 6.44 27.23
CA GLY A 11 -13.93 7.29 26.79
C GLY A 11 -12.53 6.84 27.22
N CYS A 12 -12.36 5.69 27.86
CA CYS A 12 -11.05 5.13 28.24
C CYS A 12 -10.11 4.86 27.05
N GLY A 13 -10.66 4.72 25.84
CA GLY A 13 -9.89 4.48 24.62
C GLY A 13 -10.28 3.18 23.92
N THR A 14 -9.29 2.48 23.37
CA THR A 14 -9.48 1.24 22.60
C THR A 14 -8.82 0.04 23.28
N THR A 15 -9.52 -1.09 23.31
CA THR A 15 -9.00 -2.38 23.77
C THR A 15 -8.94 -3.37 22.61
N GLN A 16 -8.00 -4.31 22.66
CA GLN A 16 -7.82 -5.35 21.64
C GLN A 16 -8.03 -6.72 22.25
N GLN A 17 -8.86 -7.55 21.62
CA GLN A 17 -9.17 -8.90 22.10
C GLN A 17 -9.19 -9.91 20.95
N MET A 18 -8.79 -11.15 21.24
CA MET A 18 -8.79 -12.25 20.29
C MET A 18 -10.09 -13.03 20.39
N HIS A 19 -10.83 -13.11 19.27
CA HIS A 19 -12.05 -13.90 19.18
C HIS A 19 -12.01 -14.83 17.96
N PRO A 20 -12.68 -15.99 17.99
CA PRO A 20 -12.93 -16.76 16.78
C PRO A 20 -13.81 -15.94 15.81
N MET A 21 -13.71 -16.21 14.51
CA MET A 21 -14.50 -15.44 13.53
C MET A 21 -16.01 -15.70 13.64
N LEU A 22 -16.38 -16.91 14.07
CA LEU A 22 -17.76 -17.38 14.15
C LEU A 22 -18.49 -16.89 15.41
N ASP A 23 -17.76 -16.66 16.50
CA ASP A 23 -18.31 -16.35 17.82
C ASP A 23 -17.62 -15.10 18.39
N ARG A 24 -17.75 -14.01 17.64
CA ARG A 24 -17.20 -12.71 18.02
C ARG A 24 -18.33 -11.81 18.54
N PRO A 25 -18.26 -11.30 19.78
CA PRO A 25 -19.25 -10.37 20.29
C PRO A 25 -19.15 -8.99 19.61
N ASP A 26 -20.27 -8.27 19.55
CA ASP A 26 -20.30 -6.89 19.06
C ASP A 26 -19.97 -5.86 20.14
N THR A 27 -20.13 -6.24 21.41
CA THR A 27 -19.79 -5.42 22.59
C THR A 27 -19.07 -6.28 23.62
N VAL A 28 -18.06 -5.70 24.27
CA VAL A 28 -17.30 -6.33 25.37
C VAL A 28 -17.26 -5.38 26.56
N GLU A 29 -16.94 -5.90 27.75
CA GLU A 29 -16.67 -5.05 28.91
C GLU A 29 -15.29 -4.40 28.78
N CYS A 30 -15.22 -3.11 29.08
CA CYS A 30 -13.97 -2.38 29.09
C CYS A 30 -13.12 -2.82 30.30
N PRO A 31 -11.86 -3.26 30.09
CA PRO A 31 -11.01 -3.71 31.19
C PRO A 31 -10.60 -2.58 32.16
N GLU A 32 -10.79 -1.31 31.78
CA GLU A 32 -10.44 -0.16 32.63
C GLU A 32 -11.59 0.34 33.49
N CYS A 33 -12.81 0.42 32.96
CA CYS A 33 -13.95 1.03 33.65
C CYS A 33 -15.19 0.13 33.77
N GLY A 34 -15.17 -1.08 33.21
CA GLY A 34 -16.31 -2.00 33.17
C GLY A 34 -17.46 -1.55 32.26
N ALA A 35 -17.40 -0.35 31.67
CA ALA A 35 -18.41 0.12 30.74
C ALA A 35 -18.42 -0.68 29.43
N SER A 36 -19.51 -0.57 28.68
CA SER A 36 -19.66 -1.19 27.38
C SER A 36 -18.62 -0.64 26.37
N ALA A 37 -17.96 -1.55 25.64
CA ALA A 37 -17.02 -1.22 24.58
C ALA A 37 -17.47 -1.87 23.27
N ARG A 38 -17.84 -1.04 22.29
CA ARG A 38 -18.34 -1.53 21.00
C ARG A 38 -17.21 -1.86 20.05
N ARG A 39 -17.41 -2.89 19.23
CA ARG A 39 -16.48 -3.25 18.17
C ARG A 39 -16.36 -2.12 17.16
N MET A 40 -15.14 -1.80 16.78
CA MET A 40 -14.83 -0.87 15.71
C MET A 40 -14.11 -1.58 14.57
N ILE A 41 -14.26 -1.03 13.37
CA ILE A 41 -13.36 -1.35 12.27
C ILE A 41 -12.03 -0.67 12.62
N ALA A 42 -11.05 -1.46 13.06
CA ALA A 42 -9.72 -0.97 13.34
C ALA A 42 -9.17 -0.28 12.09
N ALA A 43 -8.41 0.81 12.27
CA ALA A 43 -7.79 1.50 11.14
C ALA A 43 -6.97 0.48 10.33
N PRO A 44 -7.35 0.18 9.07
CA PRO A 44 -6.54 -0.69 8.22
C PRO A 44 -5.19 0.03 8.10
N LYS A 45 -4.07 -0.62 8.41
CA LYS A 45 -2.73 0.00 8.58
C LYS A 45 -2.39 1.07 7.50
N LEU A 46 -2.90 2.29 7.66
CA LEU A 46 -2.92 3.32 6.61
C LEU A 46 -1.50 3.84 6.34
N GLY A 47 -0.57 3.66 7.28
CA GLY A 47 0.83 4.00 7.11
C GLY A 47 1.55 3.28 5.96
N ARG A 48 0.99 2.19 5.41
CA ARG A 48 1.51 1.55 4.19
C ARG A 48 1.04 2.20 2.89
N ALA A 49 0.08 3.12 2.96
CA ALA A 49 -0.47 3.81 1.80
C ALA A 49 0.50 4.83 1.18
N GLY A 50 1.59 5.22 1.84
CA GLY A 50 2.60 6.13 1.27
C GLY A 50 3.70 5.45 0.43
N GLY A 51 3.56 4.15 0.14
CA GLY A 51 4.59 3.38 -0.56
C GLY A 51 4.65 3.61 -2.07
N ALA A 52 5.70 3.10 -2.71
CA ALA A 52 5.92 3.20 -4.16
C ALA A 52 4.72 2.70 -5.00
N ALA A 53 3.99 1.69 -4.50
CA ALA A 53 2.79 1.18 -5.16
C ALA A 53 1.66 2.23 -5.25
N MET A 54 1.45 3.02 -4.19
CA MET A 54 0.43 4.09 -4.21
C MET A 54 0.90 5.26 -5.08
N ALA A 55 2.18 5.63 -4.98
CA ALA A 55 2.76 6.66 -5.84
C ALA A 55 2.63 6.32 -7.33
N LEU A 56 2.76 5.04 -7.70
CA LEU A 56 2.55 4.56 -9.08
C LEU A 56 1.09 4.72 -9.52
N GLN A 57 0.13 4.42 -8.63
CA GLN A 57 -1.30 4.58 -8.93
C GLN A 57 -1.65 6.05 -9.15
N ASP A 58 -1.15 6.94 -8.28
CA ASP A 58 -1.36 8.38 -8.40
C ASP A 58 -0.72 8.94 -9.68
N ALA A 59 0.51 8.53 -9.99
CA ALA A 59 1.19 8.90 -11.23
C ALA A 59 0.39 8.45 -12.47
N THR A 60 -0.16 7.23 -12.44
CA THR A 60 -0.97 6.70 -13.55
C THR A 60 -2.26 7.50 -13.71
N ARG A 61 -2.97 7.79 -12.61
CA ARG A 61 -4.19 8.64 -12.64
C ARG A 61 -3.89 10.03 -13.17
N ALA A 62 -2.76 10.63 -12.77
CA ALA A 62 -2.36 11.96 -13.20
C ALA A 62 -2.14 12.07 -14.72
N THR A 63 -1.85 10.97 -15.42
CA THR A 63 -1.64 11.02 -16.89
C THR A 63 -2.88 11.41 -17.69
N ALA A 64 -4.08 11.24 -17.12
CA ALA A 64 -5.33 11.61 -17.78
C ALA A 64 -5.47 13.14 -17.95
N ASP A 65 -5.13 13.91 -16.92
CA ASP A 65 -5.34 15.37 -16.91
C ASP A 65 -4.02 16.17 -16.96
N ARG A 66 -2.92 15.61 -16.48
CA ARG A 66 -1.60 16.25 -16.36
C ARG A 66 -0.47 15.29 -16.75
N PRO A 67 -0.41 14.84 -18.02
CA PRO A 67 0.66 13.97 -18.46
C PRO A 67 2.02 14.69 -18.35
N ALA A 68 3.05 13.95 -17.92
CA ALA A 68 4.42 14.46 -17.89
C ALA A 68 4.95 14.54 -19.33
N VAL A 69 4.93 15.74 -19.91
CA VAL A 69 5.51 16.01 -21.24
C VAL A 69 7.01 16.28 -21.07
N VAL A 70 7.85 15.49 -21.74
CA VAL A 70 9.30 15.69 -21.75
C VAL A 70 9.73 16.41 -23.02
N THR A 71 10.59 17.42 -22.90
CA THR A 71 11.11 18.20 -24.04
C THR A 71 12.33 17.55 -24.70
N ALA A 72 12.95 16.59 -24.00
CA ALA A 72 14.05 15.79 -24.49
C ALA A 72 13.99 14.40 -23.85
N PRO A 73 14.52 13.36 -24.52
CA PRO A 73 14.71 12.06 -23.91
C PRO A 73 15.53 12.17 -22.61
N PRO A 74 15.27 11.32 -21.61
CA PRO A 74 16.10 11.30 -20.41
C PRO A 74 17.58 11.04 -20.78
N PRO A 75 18.53 11.59 -20.01
CA PRO A 75 19.95 11.38 -20.26
C PRO A 75 20.24 9.88 -20.30
N ALA A 76 21.04 9.45 -21.28
CA ALA A 76 21.34 8.04 -21.48
C ALA A 76 21.96 7.44 -20.20
N THR A 77 21.24 6.51 -19.57
CA THR A 77 21.73 5.79 -18.39
C THR A 77 22.74 4.73 -18.85
N GLY A 78 24.01 5.12 -18.95
CA GLY A 78 25.15 4.24 -19.21
C GLY A 78 25.31 3.76 -20.66
N ARG A 79 26.55 3.45 -21.04
CA ARG A 79 26.87 2.80 -22.33
C ARG A 79 26.30 1.38 -22.30
N ARG A 80 25.35 1.08 -23.19
CA ARG A 80 24.90 -0.31 -23.41
C ARG A 80 26.06 -1.11 -24.01
N PRO A 81 26.32 -2.35 -23.55
CA PRO A 81 27.34 -3.18 -24.16
C PRO A 81 26.97 -3.46 -25.61
N VAL A 82 27.88 -3.12 -26.53
CA VAL A 82 27.71 -3.37 -27.96
C VAL A 82 28.34 -4.72 -28.27
N SER A 83 27.61 -5.61 -28.95
CA SER A 83 28.17 -6.89 -29.40
C SER A 83 29.22 -6.65 -30.49
N THR A 84 30.45 -7.12 -30.25
CA THR A 84 31.59 -7.01 -31.16
C THR A 84 31.76 -8.26 -32.03
N ASN A 85 30.70 -9.04 -32.24
CA ASN A 85 30.76 -10.27 -33.00
C ASN A 85 31.16 -10.01 -34.47
N PRO A 86 32.26 -10.60 -34.97
CA PRO A 86 32.75 -10.37 -36.32
C PRO A 86 31.76 -10.84 -37.41
N LEU A 87 30.83 -11.74 -37.10
CA LEU A 87 29.79 -12.20 -38.02
C LEU A 87 28.80 -11.10 -38.41
N HIS A 88 28.70 -10.01 -37.64
CA HIS A 88 27.86 -8.86 -38.00
C HIS A 88 28.24 -8.25 -39.35
N ARG A 89 29.48 -8.43 -39.82
CA ARG A 89 29.94 -7.94 -41.13
C ARG A 89 29.26 -8.65 -42.30
N LYS A 90 28.66 -9.82 -42.07
CA LYS A 90 27.96 -10.62 -43.09
C LYS A 90 26.46 -10.29 -43.21
N LEU A 91 25.94 -9.43 -42.33
CA LEU A 91 24.54 -9.01 -42.42
C LEU A 91 24.33 -8.10 -43.64
N PRO A 92 23.17 -8.19 -44.32
CA PRO A 92 22.80 -7.25 -45.38
C PRO A 92 22.84 -5.83 -44.83
N ARG A 93 23.49 -4.93 -45.55
CA ARG A 93 23.54 -3.51 -45.17
C ARG A 93 22.25 -2.84 -45.64
N PRO A 94 21.55 -2.08 -44.77
CA PRO A 94 20.45 -1.22 -45.19
C PRO A 94 20.93 -0.08 -46.10
#